data_AF-A0A352RES9-F1
#
_entry.id   AF-A0A352RES9-F1
#
_cell.length_a   1.000
_cell.length_b   1.000
_cell.length_c   1.000
_cell.angle_alpha   90.00
_cell.angle_beta   90.00
_cell.angle_gamma   90.00
#
_symmetry.space_group_name_H-M   'P 1'
#
loop_
_entity.id
_entity.type
_entity.pdbx_description
1 polymer ?
#
loop_
_entity_poly.entity_id
_entity_poly.type
_entity_poly.pdbx_seq_one_letter_code
_entity_poly.pdbx_strand_id
1 'polypeptide(L)'
;RMAEYGVAAHWLYKEKRQQSKGEKAKQTEVSLAEQSKAERHNETMPLIDLFSDNIYVMTPAKEIRELPQTATPVDFAYAIHTEVGNRMTGAKTNGNITRLDSSLQSGDTVEILTSPRQEPRKEWLDFVKTRHARNKIKHALHERSREGRRKEGLEMLEREFKNHSLNLNRMTREGRMEKESRLHKNQEFEHILFSIGDGSIRSEEVRRWFADDPSSVTASTPESPAQPETKAKTRKKRIAESPSTNKILVDGMDNVMTRIAKCCSPDKSHSIQGYLTLERVITIHKYGCAYLQKLTPERMVKVRWGNRK
;
A
#
# COMPACT_ATOMS: atom_id res chain seq x y z
N ARG A 1 60.75 -18.57 -8.17
CA ARG A 1 60.57 -18.51 -9.64
C ARG A 1 59.11 -18.88 -9.91
N MET A 2 58.12 -17.98 -9.75
CA MET A 2 58.01 -16.58 -10.16
C MET A 2 58.17 -16.37 -11.67
N ALA A 3 57.01 -16.22 -12.32
CA ALA A 3 56.67 -15.45 -13.52
C ALA A 3 55.13 -15.39 -13.50
N GLU A 4 54.47 -14.36 -12.98
CA GLU A 4 54.37 -12.94 -13.40
C GLU A 4 53.41 -12.71 -14.58
N TYR A 5 52.43 -11.82 -14.32
CA TYR A 5 51.41 -11.24 -15.22
C TYR A 5 50.45 -12.22 -15.93
N GLY A 6 49.13 -12.02 -15.94
CA GLY A 6 48.37 -10.81 -15.59
C GLY A 6 47.33 -10.51 -16.67
N VAL A 7 46.42 -11.46 -16.94
CA VAL A 7 45.49 -11.38 -18.09
C VAL A 7 44.22 -10.61 -17.72
N ALA A 8 44.35 -9.28 -17.67
CA ALA A 8 43.21 -8.37 -17.66
C ALA A 8 42.59 -8.32 -19.07
N ALA A 9 41.69 -9.25 -19.40
CA ALA A 9 41.15 -9.43 -20.74
C ALA A 9 39.61 -9.40 -20.83
N HIS A 10 38.93 -8.41 -20.23
CA HIS A 10 37.52 -8.17 -20.56
C HIS A 10 36.95 -6.75 -20.33
N TRP A 11 37.61 -5.69 -20.83
CA TRP A 11 37.02 -4.34 -20.90
C TRP A 11 36.56 -3.93 -22.33
N LEU A 12 36.96 -4.65 -23.38
CA LEU A 12 36.83 -4.19 -24.78
C LEU A 12 35.59 -4.69 -25.57
N TYR A 13 34.52 -5.12 -24.89
CA TYR A 13 33.29 -5.64 -25.57
C TYR A 13 32.01 -4.79 -25.39
N LYS A 14 32.11 -3.50 -25.01
CA LYS A 14 30.93 -2.62 -24.91
C LYS A 14 31.00 -1.25 -25.60
N GLU A 15 32.05 -0.96 -26.36
CA GLU A 15 32.23 0.35 -27.00
C GLU A 15 32.60 0.27 -28.50
N LYS A 16 32.03 -0.68 -29.24
CA LYS A 16 32.05 -0.68 -30.72
C LYS A 16 30.70 -1.05 -31.32
N ARG A 17 29.74 -0.12 -31.23
CA ARG A 17 28.57 -0.10 -32.12
C ARG A 17 28.16 1.30 -32.59
N GLN A 18 29.15 2.13 -32.93
CA GLN A 18 29.00 3.27 -33.85
C GLN A 18 30.38 3.82 -34.23
N GLN A 19 30.88 3.46 -35.42
CA GLN A 19 31.33 4.41 -36.46
C GLN A 19 31.96 3.68 -37.66
N SER A 20 31.90 4.37 -38.79
CA SER A 20 32.26 3.90 -40.12
C SER A 20 33.77 3.93 -40.41
N LYS A 21 34.15 3.18 -41.45
CA LYS A 21 35.44 3.23 -42.16
C LYS A 21 36.02 4.66 -42.27
N GLY A 22 37.33 4.81 -42.05
CA GLY A 22 38.04 6.08 -42.28
C GLY A 22 39.54 5.97 -41.96
N GLU A 23 40.34 5.67 -42.97
CA GLU A 23 41.80 5.56 -42.91
C GLU A 23 42.49 6.87 -42.47
N LYS A 24 43.49 6.82 -41.58
CA LYS A 24 44.93 7.00 -41.90
C LYS A 24 45.80 7.18 -40.66
N ALA A 25 46.99 6.57 -40.70
CA ALA A 25 48.07 6.85 -39.77
C ALA A 25 48.74 8.20 -40.09
N LYS A 26 49.25 8.88 -39.06
CA LYS A 26 50.41 9.77 -39.14
C LYS A 26 51.09 9.89 -37.79
N GLN A 27 52.43 9.94 -37.82
CA GLN A 27 53.30 10.03 -36.65
C GLN A 27 53.29 11.45 -36.07
N THR A 28 53.55 11.55 -34.77
CA THR A 28 54.44 12.60 -34.22
C THR A 28 54.98 12.16 -32.86
N GLU A 29 56.27 11.85 -32.82
CA GLU A 29 57.03 11.81 -31.57
C GLU A 29 57.34 13.26 -31.18
N VAL A 30 57.00 13.68 -29.96
CA VAL A 30 57.60 14.88 -29.34
C VAL A 30 57.85 14.59 -27.87
N SER A 31 59.09 14.81 -27.45
CA SER A 31 59.62 14.53 -26.12
C SER A 31 59.74 15.81 -25.27
N LEU A 32 60.11 15.63 -24.00
CA LEU A 32 60.23 16.63 -22.92
C LEU A 32 58.88 17.22 -22.46
N ALA A 33 58.47 17.10 -21.19
CA ALA A 33 59.18 17.37 -19.94
C ALA A 33 59.50 18.86 -19.71
N GLU A 34 58.47 19.69 -19.51
CA GLU A 34 58.53 20.91 -18.69
C GLU A 34 57.13 21.55 -18.50
N GLN A 35 56.47 21.24 -17.39
CA GLN A 35 55.50 22.15 -16.73
C GLN A 35 55.17 21.66 -15.32
N SER A 36 56.13 21.83 -14.42
CA SER A 36 55.87 21.76 -12.99
C SER A 36 55.26 23.08 -12.50
N LYS A 37 54.36 23.00 -11.50
CA LYS A 37 53.82 24.10 -10.67
C LYS A 37 52.67 24.95 -11.26
N ALA A 38 51.45 24.41 -11.14
CA ALA A 38 50.31 25.16 -10.58
C ALA A 38 49.47 24.15 -9.77
N GLU A 39 49.63 24.12 -8.46
CA GLU A 39 48.72 24.71 -7.47
C GLU A 39 47.78 23.67 -6.84
N ARG A 40 48.09 23.41 -5.56
CA ARG A 40 47.27 22.84 -4.49
C ARG A 40 45.77 22.73 -4.78
N HIS A 41 45.28 21.50 -4.98
CA HIS A 41 44.05 21.07 -4.31
C HIS A 41 44.34 19.72 -3.64
N ASN A 42 44.63 19.75 -2.34
CA ASN A 42 44.70 18.55 -1.49
C ASN A 42 43.26 18.09 -1.16
N GLU A 43 42.50 17.79 -2.21
CA GLU A 43 41.32 16.95 -2.05
C GLU A 43 41.83 15.53 -1.93
N THR A 44 42.04 15.13 -0.68
CA THR A 44 42.00 13.73 -0.30
C THR A 44 40.66 13.19 -0.77
N MET A 45 40.64 12.63 -1.97
CA MET A 45 39.65 11.64 -2.38
C MET A 45 39.45 10.74 -1.16
N PRO A 46 38.23 10.62 -0.61
CA PRO A 46 38.01 9.53 0.30
C PRO A 46 38.37 8.28 -0.49
N LEU A 47 39.38 7.55 -0.03
CA LEU A 47 39.38 6.11 -0.21
C LEU A 47 38.11 5.65 0.50
N ILE A 48 37.01 5.69 -0.26
CA ILE A 48 35.86 4.85 -0.02
C ILE A 48 36.47 3.48 0.12
N ASP A 49 36.21 2.86 1.26
CA ASP A 49 36.79 1.59 1.64
C ASP A 49 36.14 0.53 0.73
N LEU A 50 36.62 0.45 -0.51
CA LEU A 50 36.09 -0.36 -1.60
C LEU A 50 36.51 -1.84 -1.45
N PHE A 51 36.60 -2.31 -0.20
CA PHE A 51 36.47 -3.73 0.06
C PHE A 51 35.08 -4.14 -0.40
N SER A 52 35.05 -4.85 -1.51
CA SER A 52 33.84 -5.45 -2.03
C SER A 52 33.41 -6.54 -1.06
N ASP A 53 32.57 -6.18 -0.09
CA ASP A 53 31.87 -7.07 0.84
C ASP A 53 30.79 -7.90 0.11
N ASN A 54 31.14 -8.43 -1.07
CA ASN A 54 30.30 -9.23 -1.92
C ASN A 54 30.95 -10.61 -2.11
N ILE A 55 30.14 -11.65 -2.00
CA ILE A 55 30.48 -13.03 -2.30
C ILE A 55 29.96 -13.40 -3.69
N TYR A 56 30.72 -14.21 -4.41
CA TYR A 56 30.34 -14.73 -5.72
C TYR A 56 29.91 -16.19 -5.59
N VAL A 57 28.62 -16.44 -5.76
CA VAL A 57 28.00 -17.76 -5.59
C VAL A 57 27.57 -18.30 -6.95
N MET A 58 27.83 -19.59 -7.21
CA MET A 58 27.53 -20.24 -8.48
C MET A 58 26.21 -21.02 -8.45
N THR A 59 25.45 -20.97 -9.54
CA THR A 59 24.35 -21.91 -9.81
C THR A 59 24.90 -23.23 -10.37
N PRO A 60 24.13 -24.35 -10.33
CA PRO A 60 24.52 -25.59 -10.98
C PRO A 60 24.70 -25.46 -12.51
N ALA A 61 24.09 -24.44 -13.13
CA ALA A 61 24.26 -24.07 -14.53
C ALA A 61 25.53 -23.23 -14.81
N LYS A 62 26.38 -23.03 -13.80
CA LYS A 62 27.61 -22.20 -13.84
C LYS A 62 27.37 -20.70 -14.08
N GLU A 63 26.18 -20.19 -13.76
CA GLU A 63 25.98 -18.74 -13.65
C GLU A 63 26.54 -18.25 -12.31
N ILE A 64 27.30 -17.15 -12.34
CA ILE A 64 27.78 -16.49 -11.12
C ILE A 64 26.77 -15.41 -10.71
N ARG A 65 26.42 -15.37 -9.42
CA ARG A 65 25.59 -14.33 -8.81
C ARG A 65 26.37 -13.64 -7.70
N GLU A 66 26.33 -12.32 -7.72
CA GLU A 66 26.87 -11.47 -6.68
C GLU A 66 25.84 -11.28 -5.56
N LEU A 67 26.27 -11.47 -4.32
CA LEU A 67 25.46 -11.29 -3.11
C LEU A 67 26.31 -10.58 -2.05
N PRO A 68 25.71 -9.85 -1.09
CA PRO A 68 26.47 -9.31 0.02
C PRO A 68 27.06 -10.42 0.89
N GLN A 69 28.19 -10.15 1.53
CA GLN A 69 28.79 -10.99 2.55
C GLN A 69 27.76 -11.30 3.65
N THR A 70 27.77 -12.53 4.17
CA THR A 70 26.76 -13.11 5.08
C THR A 70 25.39 -13.47 4.45
N ALA A 71 25.19 -13.30 3.14
CA ALA A 71 23.95 -13.74 2.48
C ALA A 71 23.66 -15.25 2.67
N THR A 72 22.37 -15.58 2.73
CA THR A 72 21.86 -16.94 2.99
C THR A 72 21.42 -17.64 1.70
N PRO A 73 21.22 -18.98 1.70
CA PRO A 73 20.59 -19.68 0.58
C PRO A 73 19.22 -19.11 0.18
N VAL A 74 18.47 -18.51 1.11
CA VAL A 74 17.21 -17.82 0.82
C VAL A 74 17.46 -16.53 0.04
N ASP A 75 18.46 -15.73 0.42
CA ASP A 75 18.86 -14.55 -0.34
C ASP A 75 19.25 -14.91 -1.79
N PHE A 76 20.02 -16.00 -1.98
CA PHE A 76 20.38 -16.52 -3.31
C PHE A 76 19.16 -16.95 -4.13
N ALA A 77 18.21 -17.68 -3.54
CA ALA A 77 16.99 -18.11 -4.22
C ALA A 77 16.16 -16.92 -4.74
N TYR A 78 16.00 -15.87 -3.92
CA TYR A 78 15.31 -14.64 -4.33
C TYR A 78 16.11 -13.78 -5.33
N ALA A 79 17.44 -13.86 -5.34
CA ALA A 79 18.31 -13.20 -6.32
C ALA A 79 18.29 -13.87 -7.70
N ILE A 80 17.99 -15.17 -7.78
CA ILE A 80 17.68 -15.86 -9.04
C ILE A 80 16.29 -15.43 -9.53
N HIS A 81 15.23 -15.73 -8.76
CA HIS A 81 13.87 -15.36 -9.12
C HIS A 81 12.93 -15.38 -7.92
N THR A 82 11.95 -14.46 -7.88
CA THR A 82 10.97 -14.39 -6.79
C THR A 82 10.15 -15.68 -6.64
N GLU A 83 9.81 -16.35 -7.74
CA GLU A 83 9.05 -17.63 -7.69
C GLU A 83 9.88 -18.79 -7.14
N VAL A 84 11.19 -18.82 -7.43
CA VAL A 84 12.13 -19.82 -6.89
C VAL A 84 12.28 -19.62 -5.38
N GLY A 85 12.46 -18.37 -4.94
CA GLY A 85 12.46 -18.01 -3.52
C GLY A 85 11.16 -18.34 -2.81
N ASN A 86 9.99 -18.05 -3.41
CA ASN A 86 8.70 -18.37 -2.79
C ASN A 86 8.46 -19.88 -2.62
N ARG A 87 8.92 -20.70 -3.58
CA ARG A 87 8.72 -22.16 -3.59
C ARG A 87 9.85 -22.97 -2.94
N MET A 88 10.86 -22.33 -2.35
CA MET A 88 12.01 -23.05 -1.82
C MET A 88 11.68 -23.86 -0.55
N THR A 89 12.08 -25.12 -0.55
CA THR A 89 11.92 -26.06 0.57
C THR A 89 13.25 -26.29 1.30
N GLY A 90 14.37 -26.23 0.57
CA GLY A 90 15.71 -26.44 1.11
C GLY A 90 16.79 -25.99 0.11
N ALA A 91 18.05 -26.11 0.51
CA ALA A 91 19.20 -25.84 -0.35
C ALA A 91 20.28 -26.91 -0.17
N LYS A 92 21.08 -27.13 -1.20
CA LYS A 92 22.34 -27.86 -1.12
C LYS A 92 23.48 -26.94 -1.52
N THR A 93 24.59 -27.01 -0.80
CA THR A 93 25.83 -26.28 -1.09
C THR A 93 26.91 -27.31 -1.37
N ASN A 94 27.56 -27.21 -2.54
CA ASN A 94 28.60 -28.15 -2.99
C ASN A 94 28.14 -29.63 -2.92
N GLY A 95 26.86 -29.89 -3.24
CA GLY A 95 26.22 -31.21 -3.18
C GLY A 95 25.62 -31.62 -1.84
N ASN A 96 25.98 -30.95 -0.73
CA ASN A 96 25.55 -31.31 0.62
C ASN A 96 24.33 -30.49 1.07
N ILE A 97 23.32 -31.15 1.68
CA ILE A 97 22.14 -30.46 2.22
C ILE A 97 22.59 -29.47 3.30
N THR A 98 22.21 -28.20 3.10
CA THR A 98 22.64 -27.08 3.92
C THR A 98 21.42 -26.43 4.57
N ARG A 99 21.59 -25.86 5.77
CA ARG A 99 20.49 -25.18 6.47
C ARG A 99 20.17 -23.84 5.79
N LEU A 100 18.94 -23.35 5.95
CA LEU A 100 18.50 -22.11 5.31
C LEU A 100 19.09 -20.84 5.95
N ASP A 101 19.55 -20.93 7.20
CA ASP A 101 20.09 -19.86 8.03
C ASP A 101 21.62 -19.68 7.91
N SER A 102 22.33 -20.62 7.32
CA SER A 102 23.79 -20.55 7.17
C SER A 102 24.21 -19.46 6.18
N SER A 103 25.32 -18.78 6.46
CA SER A 103 25.99 -17.88 5.50
C SER A 103 26.67 -18.65 4.37
N LEU A 104 26.49 -18.19 3.13
CA LEU A 104 27.21 -18.68 1.96
C LEU A 104 28.64 -18.12 1.90
N GLN A 105 29.55 -18.83 1.25
CA GLN A 105 30.93 -18.39 0.98
C GLN A 105 31.14 -18.12 -0.52
N SER A 106 32.18 -17.35 -0.85
CA SER A 106 32.53 -17.08 -2.25
C SER A 106 33.15 -18.32 -2.89
N GLY A 107 32.64 -18.72 -4.07
CA GLY A 107 33.00 -19.95 -4.77
C GLY A 107 32.05 -21.13 -4.52
N ASP A 108 31.10 -21.01 -3.59
CA ASP A 108 30.10 -22.06 -3.34
C ASP A 108 29.18 -22.27 -4.55
N THR A 109 28.89 -23.53 -4.87
CA THR A 109 27.83 -23.92 -5.82
C THR A 109 26.56 -24.27 -5.06
N VAL A 110 25.50 -23.47 -5.24
CA VAL A 110 24.23 -23.60 -4.48
C VAL A 110 23.10 -24.09 -5.38
N GLU A 111 22.52 -25.25 -5.03
CA GLU A 111 21.32 -25.83 -5.65
C GLU A 111 20.11 -25.56 -4.75
N ILE A 112 19.05 -24.95 -5.28
CA ILE A 112 17.82 -24.67 -4.53
C ILE A 112 16.77 -25.74 -4.81
N LEU A 113 16.30 -26.41 -3.76
CA LEU A 113 15.23 -27.41 -3.82
C LEU A 113 13.88 -26.71 -3.72
N THR A 114 13.05 -26.81 -4.75
CA THR A 114 11.73 -26.15 -4.81
C THR A 114 10.58 -27.16 -4.79
N SER A 115 9.40 -26.71 -4.36
CA SER A 115 8.16 -27.49 -4.36
C SER A 115 6.96 -26.60 -4.76
N PRO A 116 6.04 -27.07 -5.61
CA PRO A 116 4.92 -26.25 -6.11
C PRO A 116 3.92 -25.85 -5.02
N ARG A 117 3.86 -26.58 -3.89
CA ARG A 117 2.97 -26.31 -2.75
C ARG A 117 3.61 -25.49 -1.63
N GLN A 118 4.89 -25.17 -1.76
CA GLN A 118 5.64 -24.49 -0.72
C GLN A 118 5.44 -22.97 -0.83
N GLU A 119 5.28 -22.35 0.34
CA GLU A 119 5.04 -20.92 0.49
C GLU A 119 6.07 -20.32 1.46
N PRO A 120 6.41 -19.03 1.32
CA PRO A 120 7.36 -18.38 2.22
C PRO A 120 6.83 -18.30 3.66
N ARG A 121 7.72 -18.51 4.62
CA ARG A 121 7.40 -18.51 6.05
C ARG A 121 7.85 -17.22 6.73
N LYS A 122 7.19 -16.86 7.82
CA LYS A 122 7.54 -15.67 8.62
C LYS A 122 8.95 -15.75 9.20
N GLU A 123 9.35 -16.94 9.65
CA GLU A 123 10.69 -17.28 10.19
C GLU A 123 11.85 -16.88 9.24
N TRP A 124 11.62 -16.87 7.92
CA TRP A 124 12.66 -16.48 6.96
C TRP A 124 13.08 -15.02 7.09
N LEU A 125 12.20 -14.15 7.62
CA LEU A 125 12.52 -12.74 7.84
C LEU A 125 13.61 -12.52 8.90
N ASP A 126 13.84 -13.51 9.77
CA ASP A 126 14.74 -13.39 10.92
C ASP A 126 16.21 -13.58 10.51
N PHE A 127 16.48 -14.44 9.52
CA PHE A 127 17.84 -14.76 9.06
C PHE A 127 18.21 -14.16 7.69
N VAL A 128 17.22 -13.88 6.81
CA VAL A 128 17.42 -13.23 5.50
C VAL A 128 18.12 -11.89 5.65
N LYS A 129 19.21 -11.67 4.91
CA LYS A 129 20.03 -10.45 5.02
C LYS A 129 19.64 -9.37 4.02
N THR A 130 19.36 -9.73 2.77
CA THR A 130 19.12 -8.76 1.69
C THR A 130 17.78 -8.05 1.85
N ARG A 131 17.77 -6.74 1.54
CA ARG A 131 16.53 -5.95 1.47
C ARG A 131 15.58 -6.46 0.38
N HIS A 132 16.12 -7.01 -0.72
CA HIS A 132 15.33 -7.54 -1.82
C HIS A 132 14.49 -8.75 -1.37
N ALA A 133 15.15 -9.81 -0.87
CA ALA A 133 14.45 -11.00 -0.38
C ALA A 133 13.47 -10.65 0.75
N ARG A 134 13.90 -9.85 1.74
CA ARG A 134 13.03 -9.43 2.86
C ARG A 134 11.76 -8.72 2.40
N ASN A 135 11.84 -7.85 1.39
CA ASN A 135 10.67 -7.18 0.82
C ASN A 135 9.76 -8.15 0.05
N LYS A 136 10.32 -9.08 -0.73
CA LYS A 136 9.55 -10.09 -1.48
C LYS A 136 8.83 -11.07 -0.56
N ILE A 137 9.51 -11.56 0.49
CA ILE A 137 8.93 -12.42 1.53
C ILE A 137 7.78 -11.69 2.24
N LYS A 138 7.98 -10.44 2.68
CA LYS A 138 6.91 -9.62 3.28
C LYS A 138 5.71 -9.47 2.33
N HIS A 139 5.95 -9.14 1.06
CA HIS A 139 4.88 -9.03 0.07
C HIS A 139 4.08 -10.33 -0.07
N ALA A 140 4.76 -11.48 -0.21
CA ALA A 140 4.09 -12.78 -0.33
C ALA A 140 3.28 -13.15 0.92
N LEU A 141 3.83 -12.89 2.12
CA LEU A 141 3.11 -13.09 3.40
C LEU A 141 1.88 -12.18 3.53
N HIS A 142 1.98 -10.92 3.10
CA HIS A 142 0.85 -9.99 3.09
C HIS A 142 -0.23 -10.43 2.08
N GLU A 143 0.16 -10.83 0.87
CA GLU A 143 -0.81 -11.26 -0.16
C GLU A 143 -1.55 -12.54 0.26
N ARG A 144 -0.84 -13.53 0.81
CA ARG A 144 -1.44 -14.73 1.41
C ARG A 144 -2.44 -14.39 2.53
N SER A 145 -2.09 -13.43 3.39
CA SER A 145 -2.97 -12.96 4.46
C SER A 145 -4.20 -12.22 3.91
N ARG A 146 -4.02 -11.48 2.80
CA ARG A 146 -5.07 -10.74 2.09
C ARG A 146 -6.07 -11.69 1.44
N GLU A 147 -5.59 -12.72 0.75
CA GLU A 147 -6.43 -13.76 0.14
C GLU A 147 -7.22 -14.54 1.20
N GLY A 148 -6.57 -14.91 2.32
CA GLY A 148 -7.24 -15.53 3.47
C GLY A 148 -8.39 -14.67 4.02
N ARG A 149 -8.14 -13.38 4.32
CA ARG A 149 -9.19 -12.45 4.78
C ARG A 149 -10.28 -12.21 3.74
N ARG A 150 -9.94 -12.16 2.45
CA ARG A 150 -10.91 -12.04 1.36
C ARG A 150 -11.86 -13.24 1.33
N LYS A 151 -11.32 -14.46 1.50
CA LYS A 151 -12.12 -15.69 1.57
C LYS A 151 -13.02 -15.71 2.82
N GLU A 152 -12.49 -15.37 3.98
CA GLU A 152 -13.26 -15.24 5.22
C GLU A 152 -14.40 -14.21 5.09
N GLY A 153 -14.10 -13.03 4.53
CA GLY A 153 -15.09 -11.99 4.26
C GLY A 153 -16.16 -12.42 3.25
N LEU A 154 -15.81 -13.25 2.26
CA LEU A 154 -16.77 -13.87 1.34
C LEU A 154 -17.70 -14.85 2.07
N GLU A 155 -17.17 -15.74 2.90
CA GLU A 155 -17.95 -16.69 3.70
C GLU A 155 -18.87 -15.97 4.71
N MET A 156 -18.40 -14.87 5.31
CA MET A 156 -19.19 -13.99 6.19
C MET A 156 -20.34 -13.32 5.44
N LEU A 157 -20.06 -12.75 4.26
CA LEU A 157 -21.07 -12.08 3.44
C LEU A 157 -22.10 -13.06 2.88
N GLU A 158 -21.66 -14.25 2.43
CA GLU A 158 -22.55 -15.28 1.91
C GLU A 158 -23.50 -15.81 3.00
N ARG A 159 -23.02 -15.95 4.24
CA ARG A 159 -23.85 -16.33 5.40
C ARG A 159 -24.90 -15.27 5.71
N GLU A 160 -24.51 -14.00 5.76
CA GLU A 160 -25.42 -12.87 6.00
C GLU A 160 -26.50 -12.75 4.91
N PHE A 161 -26.12 -13.00 3.64
CA PHE A 161 -27.04 -12.96 2.50
C PHE A 161 -28.01 -14.15 2.51
N LYS A 162 -27.52 -15.37 2.78
CA LYS A 162 -28.37 -16.57 2.95
C LYS A 162 -29.43 -16.39 4.04
N ASN A 163 -29.05 -15.79 5.18
CA ASN A 163 -29.98 -15.50 6.29
C ASN A 163 -31.12 -14.53 5.91
N HIS A 164 -30.94 -13.72 4.87
CA HIS A 164 -31.91 -12.73 4.40
C HIS A 164 -32.47 -13.06 3.00
N SER A 165 -32.44 -14.34 2.60
CA SER A 165 -32.94 -14.83 1.30
C SER A 165 -32.28 -14.20 0.06
N LEU A 166 -31.09 -13.61 0.20
CA LEU A 166 -30.30 -13.03 -0.87
C LEU A 166 -29.27 -14.04 -1.41
N ASN A 167 -29.14 -14.12 -2.74
CA ASN A 167 -28.16 -15.00 -3.38
C ASN A 167 -26.94 -14.21 -3.87
N LEU A 168 -25.84 -14.32 -3.13
CA LEU A 168 -24.58 -13.63 -3.44
C LEU A 168 -24.03 -14.00 -4.83
N ASN A 169 -24.00 -15.29 -5.17
CA ASN A 169 -23.46 -15.77 -6.46
C ASN A 169 -24.23 -15.20 -7.66
N ARG A 170 -25.55 -15.08 -7.55
CA ARG A 170 -26.39 -14.43 -8.55
C ARG A 170 -26.03 -12.94 -8.70
N MET A 171 -25.95 -12.20 -7.60
CA MET A 171 -25.65 -10.75 -7.64
C MET A 171 -24.21 -10.44 -8.09
N THR A 172 -23.25 -11.31 -7.79
CA THR A 172 -21.88 -11.22 -8.33
C THR A 172 -21.87 -11.46 -9.85
N ARG A 173 -22.59 -12.48 -10.34
CA ARG A 173 -22.69 -12.77 -11.79
C ARG A 173 -23.44 -11.70 -12.57
N GLU A 174 -24.43 -11.04 -11.95
CA GLU A 174 -25.16 -9.89 -12.51
C GLU A 174 -24.35 -8.57 -12.43
N GLY A 175 -23.16 -8.58 -11.81
CA GLY A 175 -22.32 -7.39 -11.60
C GLY A 175 -22.90 -6.37 -10.61
N ARG A 176 -23.99 -6.71 -9.90
CA ARG A 176 -24.64 -5.81 -8.92
C ARG A 176 -23.72 -5.52 -7.73
N MET A 177 -23.03 -6.54 -7.22
CA MET A 177 -22.08 -6.38 -6.11
C MET A 177 -20.98 -5.35 -6.42
N GLU A 178 -20.49 -5.33 -7.66
CA GLU A 178 -19.43 -4.40 -8.06
C GLU A 178 -19.96 -2.97 -8.26
N LYS A 179 -21.16 -2.83 -8.84
CA LYS A 179 -21.83 -1.52 -8.98
C LYS A 179 -22.06 -0.87 -7.62
N GLU A 180 -22.64 -1.59 -6.65
CA GLU A 180 -22.91 -1.05 -5.31
C GLU A 180 -21.62 -0.77 -4.53
N SER A 181 -20.58 -1.61 -4.68
CA SER A 181 -19.26 -1.36 -4.08
C SER A 181 -18.62 -0.06 -4.59
N ARG A 182 -18.72 0.19 -5.91
CA ARG A 182 -18.26 1.42 -6.54
C ARG A 182 -19.13 2.63 -6.16
N LEU A 183 -20.46 2.46 -6.02
CA LEU A 183 -21.37 3.54 -5.63
C LEU A 183 -21.20 3.99 -4.17
N HIS A 184 -21.18 3.05 -3.22
CA HIS A 184 -21.19 3.36 -1.79
C HIS A 184 -19.82 3.66 -1.19
N LYS A 185 -18.74 3.08 -1.73
CA LYS A 185 -17.38 3.22 -1.18
C LYS A 185 -16.34 3.65 -2.20
N ASN A 186 -16.68 3.71 -3.49
CA ASN A 186 -15.72 3.91 -4.59
C ASN A 186 -14.54 2.91 -4.52
N GLN A 187 -14.87 1.63 -4.29
CA GLN A 187 -13.92 0.53 -4.17
C GLN A 187 -14.38 -0.68 -4.98
N GLU A 188 -13.44 -1.55 -5.34
CA GLU A 188 -13.75 -2.82 -6.00
C GLU A 188 -14.30 -3.84 -5.01
N PHE A 189 -15.15 -4.74 -5.50
CA PHE A 189 -15.81 -5.74 -4.65
C PHE A 189 -14.78 -6.62 -3.90
N GLU A 190 -13.66 -6.98 -4.52
CA GLU A 190 -12.57 -7.71 -3.85
C GLU A 190 -11.98 -6.98 -2.64
N HIS A 191 -11.94 -5.64 -2.66
CA HIS A 191 -11.45 -4.85 -1.55
C HIS A 191 -12.51 -4.71 -0.44
N ILE A 192 -13.80 -4.68 -0.81
CA ILE A 192 -14.90 -4.78 0.16
C ILE A 192 -14.86 -6.14 0.88
N LEU A 193 -14.67 -7.25 0.15
CA LEU A 193 -14.51 -8.59 0.74
C LEU A 193 -13.33 -8.65 1.72
N PHE A 194 -12.16 -8.11 1.34
CA PHE A 194 -11.05 -7.98 2.27
C PHE A 194 -11.40 -7.13 3.50
N SER A 195 -12.09 -6.01 3.31
CA SER A 195 -12.51 -5.11 4.40
C SER A 195 -13.52 -5.73 5.36
N ILE A 196 -14.32 -6.72 4.90
CA ILE A 196 -15.22 -7.51 5.75
C ILE A 196 -14.41 -8.50 6.60
N GLY A 197 -13.48 -9.25 5.99
CA GLY A 197 -12.63 -10.20 6.72
C GLY A 197 -11.61 -9.52 7.66
N ASP A 198 -11.24 -8.27 7.39
CA ASP A 198 -10.45 -7.43 8.29
C ASP A 198 -11.29 -6.79 9.42
N GLY A 199 -12.62 -6.90 9.36
CA GLY A 199 -13.57 -6.30 10.32
C GLY A 199 -13.80 -4.80 10.15
N SER A 200 -13.16 -4.16 9.18
CA SER A 200 -13.31 -2.74 8.84
C SER A 200 -14.71 -2.38 8.29
N ILE A 201 -15.42 -3.33 7.68
CA ILE A 201 -16.81 -3.18 7.21
C ILE A 201 -17.66 -4.33 7.76
N ARG A 202 -18.85 -4.04 8.30
CA ARG A 202 -19.80 -5.09 8.73
C ARG A 202 -20.53 -5.67 7.52
N SER A 203 -20.72 -6.98 7.48
CA SER A 203 -21.53 -7.67 6.44
C SER A 203 -22.94 -7.08 6.30
N GLU A 204 -23.55 -6.70 7.42
CA GLU A 204 -24.84 -5.99 7.49
C GLU A 204 -24.85 -4.66 6.69
N GLU A 205 -23.73 -3.93 6.64
CA GLU A 205 -23.65 -2.65 5.92
C GLU A 205 -23.77 -2.89 4.42
N VAL A 206 -23.05 -3.90 3.91
CA VAL A 206 -23.13 -4.33 2.51
C VAL A 206 -24.52 -4.88 2.19
N ARG A 207 -25.17 -5.60 3.12
CA ARG A 207 -26.55 -6.05 2.94
C ARG A 207 -27.53 -4.87 2.78
N ARG A 208 -27.35 -3.77 3.52
CA ARG A 208 -28.25 -2.60 3.45
C ARG A 208 -28.22 -1.91 2.08
N TRP A 209 -27.15 -2.02 1.29
CA TRP A 209 -27.11 -1.51 -0.09
C TRP A 209 -28.15 -2.17 -1.00
N PHE A 210 -28.58 -3.40 -0.67
CA PHE A 210 -29.59 -4.16 -1.41
C PHE A 210 -30.97 -4.15 -0.74
N ALA A 211 -31.14 -3.38 0.35
CA ALA A 211 -32.42 -3.31 1.08
C ALA A 211 -33.46 -2.39 0.41
N ASP A 212 -33.05 -1.54 -0.53
CA ASP A 212 -33.92 -0.67 -1.32
C ASP A 212 -34.44 -1.35 -2.62
N ASP A 213 -34.15 -2.65 -2.83
CA ASP A 213 -34.67 -3.43 -3.96
C ASP A 213 -36.10 -3.95 -3.62
N PRO A 214 -37.18 -3.42 -4.24
CA PRO A 214 -38.56 -3.78 -3.90
C PRO A 214 -38.96 -5.21 -4.31
N SER A 215 -38.02 -6.01 -4.83
CA SER A 215 -38.22 -7.42 -5.12
C SER A 215 -38.09 -8.35 -3.90
N SER A 216 -37.74 -7.84 -2.71
CA SER A 216 -37.58 -8.60 -1.46
C SER A 216 -38.74 -8.41 -0.46
N VAL A 217 -39.99 -8.59 -0.90
CA VAL A 217 -41.19 -8.44 -0.04
C VAL A 217 -41.99 -9.74 0.08
N THR A 218 -41.32 -10.85 0.48
CA THR A 218 -41.98 -12.11 0.84
C THR A 218 -41.21 -12.90 1.92
N ALA A 219 -41.39 -12.55 3.20
CA ALA A 219 -41.49 -13.49 4.34
C ALA A 219 -41.56 -12.77 5.71
N SER A 220 -42.78 -12.46 6.13
CA SER A 220 -43.32 -12.63 7.49
C SER A 220 -42.43 -12.38 8.73
N THR A 221 -42.71 -11.28 9.42
CA THR A 221 -42.69 -11.19 10.89
C THR A 221 -43.54 -12.28 11.56
N PRO A 222 -43.15 -12.75 12.77
CA PRO A 222 -44.07 -13.32 13.77
C PRO A 222 -44.46 -12.27 14.84
N GLU A 223 -45.74 -12.23 15.19
CA GLU A 223 -46.33 -11.40 16.27
C GLU A 223 -46.07 -12.00 17.67
N SER A 224 -45.64 -11.19 18.67
CA SER A 224 -46.48 -10.63 19.77
C SER A 224 -46.54 -11.57 21.00
N PRO A 225 -46.85 -11.14 22.26
CA PRO A 225 -47.30 -9.83 22.77
C PRO A 225 -46.21 -9.09 23.60
N ALA A 226 -46.43 -7.94 24.29
CA ALA A 226 -47.69 -7.37 24.78
C ALA A 226 -47.75 -5.80 24.82
N GLN A 227 -48.41 -5.25 25.85
CA GLN A 227 -49.00 -3.91 25.99
C GLN A 227 -48.75 -3.35 27.42
N PRO A 228 -49.24 -2.14 27.83
CA PRO A 228 -49.87 -1.02 27.10
C PRO A 228 -49.07 0.31 27.30
N GLU A 229 -49.43 1.56 26.91
CA GLU A 229 -50.72 2.28 26.81
C GLU A 229 -50.77 3.41 25.74
N THR A 230 -52.01 3.82 25.47
CA THR A 230 -52.57 4.98 24.73
C THR A 230 -51.93 6.36 25.03
N LYS A 231 -52.03 7.49 24.29
CA LYS A 231 -52.64 8.02 23.03
C LYS A 231 -51.58 9.02 22.42
N ALA A 232 -51.63 9.67 21.24
CA ALA A 232 -52.73 10.11 20.37
C ALA A 232 -52.30 10.47 18.92
N LYS A 233 -53.18 10.15 17.96
CA LYS A 233 -53.57 10.92 16.75
C LYS A 233 -52.54 11.73 15.93
N THR A 234 -52.16 11.15 14.79
CA THR A 234 -52.27 11.72 13.42
C THR A 234 -51.99 13.22 13.16
N ARG A 235 -50.95 13.50 12.35
CA ARG A 235 -51.14 14.18 11.04
C ARG A 235 -49.97 13.96 10.06
N LYS A 236 -50.30 13.60 8.80
CA LYS A 236 -49.38 13.64 7.65
C LYS A 236 -48.76 15.03 7.49
N LYS A 237 -47.47 15.10 7.11
CA LYS A 237 -47.00 16.05 6.09
C LYS A 237 -45.77 15.55 5.35
N ARG A 238 -45.77 15.76 4.03
CA ARG A 238 -44.65 15.52 3.12
C ARG A 238 -43.52 16.53 3.39
N ILE A 239 -42.29 16.11 3.13
CA ILE A 239 -41.14 16.95 2.77
C ILE A 239 -40.51 16.18 1.59
N ALA A 240 -40.75 16.46 0.32
CA ALA A 240 -40.83 17.75 -0.39
C ALA A 240 -39.51 18.51 -0.35
N GLU A 241 -38.70 18.32 -1.38
CA GLU A 241 -37.57 19.19 -1.69
C GLU A 241 -38.03 20.65 -1.69
N SER A 242 -37.31 21.50 -0.98
CA SER A 242 -37.35 22.95 -1.20
C SER A 242 -36.08 23.60 -0.62
N PRO A 243 -35.55 24.63 -1.28
CA PRO A 243 -34.27 25.23 -0.90
C PRO A 243 -34.43 26.13 0.34
N SER A 244 -33.55 25.97 1.34
CA SER A 244 -33.54 26.81 2.53
C SER A 244 -32.19 27.47 2.80
N THR A 245 -32.02 28.65 2.19
CA THR A 245 -31.68 29.92 2.87
C THR A 245 -31.14 29.89 4.32
N ASN A 246 -30.05 29.17 4.55
CA ASN A 246 -29.14 29.33 5.70
C ASN A 246 -27.74 29.69 5.16
N LYS A 247 -27.61 30.87 4.54
CA LYS A 247 -26.29 31.41 4.18
C LYS A 247 -25.56 31.80 5.46
N ILE A 248 -24.54 31.03 5.85
CA ILE A 248 -23.53 31.50 6.80
C ILE A 248 -22.51 32.31 6.01
N LEU A 249 -22.32 33.57 6.39
CA LEU A 249 -21.30 34.44 5.79
C LEU A 249 -19.96 34.19 6.46
N VAL A 250 -18.95 33.91 5.65
CA VAL A 250 -17.57 33.63 6.06
C VAL A 250 -16.69 34.75 5.54
N ASP A 251 -16.33 35.70 6.41
CA ASP A 251 -15.42 36.83 6.14
C ASP A 251 -15.47 37.44 4.72
N GLY A 252 -16.66 37.77 4.22
CA GLY A 252 -16.88 38.40 2.90
C GLY A 252 -16.88 37.45 1.70
N MET A 253 -16.63 36.16 1.89
CA MET A 253 -16.72 35.12 0.86
C MET A 253 -18.10 34.47 0.84
N ASP A 254 -18.80 34.62 -0.28
CA ASP A 254 -19.97 33.80 -0.59
C ASP A 254 -19.53 32.41 -1.12
N ASN A 255 -20.37 31.39 -0.87
CA ASN A 255 -20.27 30.05 -1.47
C ASN A 255 -19.15 29.10 -0.96
N VAL A 256 -18.74 29.22 0.31
CA VAL A 256 -17.85 28.24 0.97
C VAL A 256 -18.64 27.08 1.61
N MET A 257 -18.14 25.84 1.49
CA MET A 257 -18.76 24.66 2.13
C MET A 257 -18.66 24.76 3.67
N THR A 258 -19.81 24.87 4.33
CA THR A 258 -19.95 24.99 5.78
C THR A 258 -20.71 23.81 6.38
N ARG A 259 -20.35 23.42 7.61
CA ARG A 259 -21.03 22.35 8.37
C ARG A 259 -21.22 22.75 9.83
N ILE A 260 -22.38 22.44 10.42
CA ILE A 260 -22.64 22.70 11.84
C ILE A 260 -21.97 21.60 12.70
N ALA A 261 -21.26 22.00 13.76
CA ALA A 261 -20.56 21.08 14.67
C ALA A 261 -21.52 20.30 15.58
N LYS A 262 -21.44 18.97 15.54
CA LYS A 262 -22.25 18.08 16.40
C LYS A 262 -21.98 18.22 17.90
N CYS A 263 -20.82 18.77 18.30
CA CYS A 263 -20.41 18.86 19.71
C CYS A 263 -21.05 20.03 20.49
N CYS A 264 -21.64 21.00 19.79
CA CYS A 264 -22.27 22.17 20.42
C CYS A 264 -23.50 22.71 19.67
N SER A 265 -23.84 22.13 18.52
CA SER A 265 -25.05 22.37 17.73
C SER A 265 -25.57 23.82 17.77
N PRO A 266 -24.75 24.80 17.35
CA PRO A 266 -25.12 26.20 17.41
C PRO A 266 -26.37 26.51 16.58
N ASP A 267 -27.18 27.42 17.11
CA ASP A 267 -28.42 27.92 16.51
C ASP A 267 -28.34 29.46 16.35
N LYS A 268 -29.28 30.06 15.63
CA LYS A 268 -29.27 31.48 15.20
C LYS A 268 -29.21 32.48 16.35
N SER A 269 -29.68 32.10 17.54
CA SER A 269 -29.59 32.88 18.79
C SER A 269 -28.19 32.91 19.41
N HIS A 270 -27.28 32.04 18.95
CA HIS A 270 -25.92 31.91 19.48
C HIS A 270 -24.88 32.59 18.60
N SER A 271 -23.94 33.29 19.24
CA SER A 271 -22.68 33.70 18.61
C SER A 271 -21.91 32.47 18.12
N ILE A 272 -21.43 32.51 16.89
CA ILE A 272 -20.75 31.40 16.21
C ILE A 272 -19.31 31.75 15.82
N GLN A 273 -18.48 30.72 15.70
CA GLN A 273 -17.09 30.81 15.26
C GLN A 273 -16.78 29.63 14.32
N GLY A 274 -16.05 29.89 13.24
CA GLY A 274 -15.68 28.89 12.25
C GLY A 274 -14.29 28.31 12.55
N TYR A 275 -14.10 27.05 12.19
CA TYR A 275 -12.80 26.38 12.22
C TYR A 275 -12.56 25.66 10.90
N LEU A 276 -11.41 25.92 10.27
CA LEU A 276 -11.03 25.29 9.00
C LEU A 276 -10.43 23.91 9.26
N THR A 277 -11.16 22.86 8.86
CA THR A 277 -10.65 21.48 8.97
C THR A 277 -9.61 21.17 7.89
N LEU A 278 -8.85 20.09 8.08
CA LEU A 278 -7.91 19.58 7.07
C LEU A 278 -8.59 19.25 5.73
N GLU A 279 -9.87 18.86 5.78
CA GLU A 279 -10.73 18.56 4.63
C GLU A 279 -11.22 19.82 3.88
N ARG A 280 -10.72 21.02 4.24
CA ARG A 280 -11.12 22.33 3.69
C ARG A 280 -12.60 22.69 3.88
N VAL A 281 -13.27 22.06 4.84
CA VAL A 281 -14.66 22.38 5.23
C VAL A 281 -14.64 23.27 6.46
N ILE A 282 -15.42 24.36 6.45
CA ILE A 282 -15.54 25.24 7.62
C ILE A 282 -16.58 24.66 8.57
N THR A 283 -16.13 24.21 9.73
CA THR A 283 -17.00 23.68 10.78
C THR A 283 -17.38 24.79 11.74
N ILE A 284 -18.68 24.96 11.97
CA ILE A 284 -19.27 26.05 12.75
C ILE A 284 -19.55 25.59 14.16
N HIS A 285 -18.91 26.24 15.13
CA HIS A 285 -19.06 26.00 16.57
C HIS A 285 -19.74 27.19 17.24
N LYS A 286 -20.36 26.94 18.40
CA LYS A 286 -20.78 28.00 19.34
C LYS A 286 -19.53 28.70 19.90
N TYR A 287 -19.58 30.02 20.02
CA TYR A 287 -18.52 30.81 20.67
C TYR A 287 -18.29 30.31 22.11
N GLY A 288 -17.02 30.08 22.48
CA GLY A 288 -16.67 29.47 23.77
C GLY A 288 -16.85 27.94 23.86
N CYS A 289 -16.99 27.22 22.75
CA CYS A 289 -17.05 25.76 22.76
C CYS A 289 -15.75 25.14 23.34
N ALA A 290 -15.88 24.29 24.37
CA ALA A 290 -14.77 23.64 25.05
C ALA A 290 -13.90 22.73 24.15
N TYR A 291 -14.43 22.27 23.02
CA TYR A 291 -13.65 21.56 21.98
C TYR A 291 -12.85 22.55 21.12
N LEU A 292 -13.44 23.69 20.76
CA LEU A 292 -12.80 24.71 19.93
C LEU A 292 -11.62 25.38 20.65
N GLN A 293 -11.72 25.56 21.97
CA GLN A 293 -10.63 26.10 22.81
C GLN A 293 -9.37 25.22 22.86
N LYS A 294 -9.46 23.93 22.48
CA LYS A 294 -8.33 23.00 22.44
C LYS A 294 -7.63 22.94 21.08
N LEU A 295 -8.12 23.69 20.09
CA LEU A 295 -7.61 23.70 18.72
C LEU A 295 -6.74 24.93 18.45
N THR A 296 -5.91 24.87 17.41
CA THR A 296 -4.95 25.95 17.12
C THR A 296 -5.67 27.22 16.62
N PRO A 297 -5.27 28.41 17.09
CA PRO A 297 -5.95 29.67 16.74
C PRO A 297 -5.75 30.08 15.27
N GLU A 298 -4.66 29.63 14.63
CA GLU A 298 -4.31 29.94 13.24
C GLU A 298 -5.36 29.51 12.20
N ARG A 299 -6.26 28.59 12.56
CA ARG A 299 -7.31 28.04 11.67
C ARG A 299 -8.72 28.51 12.04
N MET A 300 -8.83 29.50 12.93
CA MET A 300 -10.11 30.10 13.30
C MET A 300 -10.56 31.12 12.25
N VAL A 301 -11.83 31.03 11.84
CA VAL A 301 -12.42 31.89 10.81
C VAL A 301 -13.61 32.64 11.40
N LYS A 302 -13.72 33.94 11.11
CA LYS A 302 -14.87 34.75 11.52
C LYS A 302 -16.08 34.42 10.65
N VAL A 303 -17.16 33.98 11.29
CA VAL A 303 -18.40 33.59 10.61
C VAL A 303 -19.59 34.25 11.29
N ARG A 304 -20.62 34.59 10.52
CA ARG A 304 -21.86 35.20 11.02
C ARG A 304 -23.08 34.54 10.38
N TRP A 305 -24.17 34.46 11.13
CA TRP A 305 -25.47 34.11 10.57
C TRP A 305 -25.87 35.18 9.54
N GLY A 306 -26.21 34.77 8.32
CA GLY A 306 -26.72 35.68 7.31
C GLY A 306 -28.11 36.18 7.69
N ASN A 307 -28.26 37.49 7.78
CA ASN A 307 -29.58 38.11 7.94
C ASN A 307 -30.39 37.96 6.64
N ARG A 308 -31.69 37.77 6.81
CA ARG A 308 -32.67 37.83 5.72
C ARG A 308 -32.88 39.30 5.36
N LYS A 309 -32.60 39.67 4.11
CA LYS A 309 -33.36 40.72 3.42
C LYS A 309 -34.58 40.06 2.79
#